data_AF-E5ATT2-F1
#
_entry.id   AF-E5ATT2-F1
#
_cell.length_a   1.000
_cell.length_b   1.000
_cell.length_c   1.000
_cell.angle_alpha   90.00
_cell.angle_beta   90.00
_cell.angle_gamma   90.00
#
_symmetry.space_group_name_H-M   'P 1'
#
loop_
_entity.id
_entity.type
_entity.pdbx_description
1 polymer ?
#
loop_
_entity_poly.entity_id
_entity_poly.type
_entity_poly.pdbx_seq_one_letter_code
_entity_poly.pdbx_strand_id
1 'polypeptide(L)'
;MTNATVTKSKNAKAPKLFPDELIDQLLAQVQSKDAESILGESGLAGRLKKQLAERMLAAELTHHLESEVEQGKDGNHRNGSSP
;
A
#
# COMPACT_ATOMS: atom_id res chain seq x y z
N MET A 1 -2.15 -57.02 -4.47
CA MET A 1 -2.41 -56.27 -3.23
C MET A 1 -1.59 -54.98 -3.32
N THR A 2 -2.13 -53.92 -3.91
CA THR A 2 -2.72 -52.71 -3.26
C THR A 2 -1.77 -52.05 -2.24
N ASN A 3 -1.47 -50.74 -2.22
CA ASN A 3 -1.64 -49.58 -3.09
C ASN A 3 -0.67 -48.54 -2.50
N ALA A 4 0.15 -47.87 -3.31
CA ALA A 4 1.01 -46.79 -2.82
C ALA A 4 0.18 -45.52 -2.58
N THR A 5 0.09 -45.06 -1.34
CA THR A 5 -0.56 -43.81 -0.97
C THR A 5 0.32 -42.63 -1.36
N VAL A 6 -0.06 -41.93 -2.44
CA VAL A 6 0.48 -40.61 -2.79
C VAL A 6 -0.14 -39.58 -1.84
N THR A 7 0.63 -39.11 -0.86
CA THR A 7 0.26 -37.96 -0.02
C THR A 7 0.31 -36.69 -0.87
N LYS A 8 -0.87 -36.21 -1.27
CA LYS A 8 -1.06 -34.92 -1.95
C LYS A 8 -0.75 -33.79 -0.97
N SER A 9 0.41 -33.15 -1.16
CA SER A 9 0.81 -31.97 -0.41
C SER A 9 -0.23 -30.86 -0.60
N LYS A 10 -0.88 -30.46 0.50
CA LYS A 10 -1.79 -29.30 0.51
C LYS A 10 -0.93 -28.06 0.36
N ASN A 11 -0.98 -27.43 -0.81
CA ASN A 11 -0.27 -26.22 -1.12
C ASN A 11 -0.75 -25.11 -0.16
N ALA A 12 0.03 -24.80 0.88
CA ALA A 12 -0.32 -23.78 1.85
C ALA A 12 -0.20 -22.41 1.18
N LYS A 13 -1.35 -21.78 0.90
CA LYS A 13 -1.42 -20.46 0.29
C LYS A 13 -0.75 -19.45 1.25
N ALA A 14 0.19 -18.66 0.72
CA ALA A 14 0.87 -17.63 1.49
C ALA A 14 -0.13 -16.72 2.23
N PRO A 15 0.20 -16.25 3.45
CA PRO A 15 -0.69 -15.38 4.21
C PRO A 15 -0.97 -14.11 3.39
N LYS A 16 -2.26 -13.78 3.27
CA LYS A 16 -2.68 -12.58 2.55
C LYS A 16 -2.27 -11.35 3.36
N LEU A 17 -1.61 -10.39 2.69
CA LEU A 17 -1.26 -9.10 3.29
C LEU A 17 -2.49 -8.28 3.66
N PHE A 18 -3.56 -8.40 2.86
CA PHE A 18 -4.82 -7.72 3.09
C PHE A 18 -5.98 -8.73 3.11
N PRO A 19 -6.96 -8.56 4.02
CA PRO A 19 -8.20 -9.33 3.97
C PRO A 19 -8.97 -9.04 2.67
N ASP A 20 -9.66 -10.05 2.16
CA ASP A 20 -10.41 -9.94 0.89
C ASP A 20 -11.46 -8.82 0.94
N GLU A 21 -12.10 -8.62 2.09
CA GLU A 21 -13.10 -7.58 2.29
C GLU A 21 -12.55 -6.16 2.05
N LEU A 22 -11.28 -5.90 2.40
CA LEU A 22 -10.65 -4.61 2.10
C LEU A 22 -10.39 -4.46 0.60
N ILE A 23 -10.01 -5.53 -0.09
CA ILE A 23 -9.83 -5.52 -1.53
C ILE A 23 -11.16 -5.27 -2.24
N ASP A 24 -12.23 -5.91 -1.80
CA ASP A 24 -13.58 -5.72 -2.34
C ASP A 24 -14.07 -4.28 -2.13
N GLN A 25 -13.79 -3.69 -0.97
CA GLN A 25 -14.08 -2.27 -0.70
C GLN A 25 -13.31 -1.33 -1.64
N LEU A 26 -12.02 -1.59 -1.89
CA LEU A 26 -11.22 -0.80 -2.82
C LEU A 26 -11.75 -0.93 -4.26
N LEU A 27 -12.11 -2.15 -4.68
CA LEU A 27 -12.68 -2.41 -6.00
C LEU A 27 -14.08 -1.79 -6.17
N ALA A 28 -14.88 -1.73 -5.10
CA ALA A 28 -16.20 -1.11 -5.12
C ALA A 28 -16.17 0.40 -5.39
N GLN A 29 -15.03 1.07 -5.15
CA GLN A 29 -14.85 2.49 -5.46
C GLN A 29 -14.61 2.76 -6.95
N VAL A 30 -14.31 1.74 -7.75
CA VAL A 30 -14.06 1.90 -9.19
C VAL A 30 -15.37 1.73 -9.96
N GLN A 31 -15.78 2.78 -10.68
CA GLN A 31 -17.03 2.78 -11.45
C GLN A 31 -17.01 1.85 -12.66
N SER A 32 -15.90 1.82 -13.39
CA SER A 32 -15.69 0.88 -14.50
C SER A 32 -14.77 -0.24 -14.01
N LYS A 33 -15.01 -1.48 -14.46
CA LYS A 33 -14.16 -2.64 -14.10
C LYS A 33 -13.23 -3.04 -15.23
N ASP A 34 -12.83 -2.07 -16.05
CA ASP A 34 -11.86 -2.25 -17.11
C ASP A 34 -10.41 -2.22 -16.58
N ALA A 35 -9.47 -2.67 -17.39
CA ALA A 35 -8.08 -2.78 -16.97
C ALA A 35 -7.45 -1.41 -16.65
N GLU A 36 -7.80 -0.34 -17.38
CA GLU A 36 -7.22 0.98 -17.19
C GLU A 36 -7.71 1.65 -15.89
N SER A 37 -8.99 1.54 -15.56
CA SER A 37 -9.52 2.11 -14.32
C SER A 37 -9.00 1.42 -13.05
N ILE A 38 -8.59 0.15 -13.15
CA ILE A 38 -8.03 -0.61 -12.02
C ILE A 38 -6.51 -0.47 -11.95
N LEU A 39 -5.81 -0.74 -13.06
CA LEU A 39 -4.34 -0.91 -13.10
C LEU A 39 -3.60 0.25 -13.75
N GLY A 40 -4.29 1.16 -14.44
CA GLY A 40 -3.68 2.33 -15.06
C GLY A 40 -3.11 3.31 -14.03
N GLU A 41 -2.27 4.23 -14.50
CA GLU A 41 -1.61 5.25 -13.66
C GLU A 41 -2.63 6.19 -12.99
N SER A 42 -3.71 6.52 -13.70
CA SER A 42 -4.86 7.26 -13.17
C SER A 42 -5.92 6.36 -12.51
N GLY A 43 -5.73 5.05 -12.59
CA GLY A 43 -6.61 4.03 -12.02
C GLY A 43 -6.47 3.87 -10.50
N LEU A 44 -7.15 2.88 -9.94
CA LEU A 44 -7.08 2.57 -8.51
C LEU A 44 -5.64 2.31 -8.04
N ALA A 45 -4.89 1.46 -8.73
CA ALA A 45 -3.53 1.09 -8.34
C ALA A 45 -2.56 2.27 -8.36
N GLY A 46 -2.60 3.10 -9.41
CA GLY A 46 -1.77 4.29 -9.51
C GLY A 46 -2.08 5.32 -8.43
N ARG A 47 -3.37 5.57 -8.16
CA ARG A 47 -3.80 6.46 -7.05
C ARG A 47 -3.39 5.93 -5.68
N LEU A 48 -3.52 4.62 -5.44
CA LEU A 48 -3.08 4.00 -4.19
C LEU A 48 -1.56 4.14 -4.00
N LYS A 49 -0.78 3.93 -5.07
CA LYS A 49 0.67 4.13 -5.07
C LYS A 49 1.04 5.59 -4.74
N LYS A 50 0.37 6.57 -5.36
CA LYS A 50 0.56 8.00 -5.07
C LYS A 50 0.28 8.30 -3.60
N GLN A 51 -0.88 7.89 -3.09
CA GLN A 51 -1.26 8.11 -1.70
C GLN A 51 -0.28 7.46 -0.71
N LEU A 52 0.22 6.26 -1.02
CA LEU A 52 1.21 5.60 -0.19
C LEU A 52 2.53 6.38 -0.17
N ALA A 53 3.02 6.80 -1.34
CA ALA A 53 4.25 7.57 -1.46
C ALA A 53 4.16 8.91 -0.72
N GLU A 54 3.05 9.63 -0.86
CA GLU A 54 2.79 10.89 -0.15
C GLU A 54 2.79 10.71 1.36
N ARG A 55 2.16 9.64 1.87
CA ARG A 55 2.15 9.34 3.31
C ARG A 55 3.54 8.98 3.83
N MET A 56 4.31 8.21 3.08
CA MET A 56 5.69 7.89 3.43
C MET A 56 6.57 9.16 3.47
N LEU A 57 6.44 10.03 2.46
CA LEU A 57 7.18 11.29 2.41
C LEU A 57 6.80 12.22 3.57
N ALA A 58 5.50 12.31 3.90
CA ALA A 58 5.03 13.10 5.03
C ALA A 58 5.54 12.56 6.38
N ALA A 59 5.61 11.24 6.53
CA ALA A 59 6.18 10.60 7.71
C ALA A 59 7.68 10.92 7.85
N GLU A 60 8.44 10.81 6.76
CA GLU A 60 9.87 11.11 6.75
C GLU A 60 10.14 12.59 7.07
N LEU A 61 9.36 13.52 6.50
CA LEU A 61 9.47 14.94 6.83
C LEU A 61 9.18 15.24 8.30
N THR A 62 8.23 14.51 8.90
CA THR A 62 7.91 14.67 10.33
C THR A 62 9.08 14.21 11.17
N HIS A 63 9.60 13.00 10.89
CA HIS A 63 10.77 12.44 11.56
C HIS A 63 12.00 13.34 11.43
N HIS A 64 12.24 13.92 10.24
CA HIS A 64 13.37 14.81 10.03
C HIS A 64 13.28 16.08 10.89
N LEU A 65 12.12 16.75 10.89
CA LEU A 65 11.92 17.98 11.67
C LEU A 65 12.03 17.71 13.18
N GLU A 66 11.48 16.60 13.67
CA GLU A 66 11.63 16.19 15.08
C GLU A 66 13.11 15.97 15.43
N SER A 67 13.86 15.29 14.56
CA SER A 67 15.30 15.09 14.76
C SER A 67 16.10 16.39 14.72
N GLU A 68 15.75 17.36 13.86
CA GLU A 68 16.40 18.67 13.84
C GLU A 68 16.19 19.43 15.15
N VAL A 69 14.98 19.38 15.71
CA VAL A 69 14.65 19.96 17.02
C VAL A 69 15.47 19.30 18.14
N GLU A 70 15.57 17.97 18.16
CA GLU A 70 16.40 17.23 19.13
C GLU A 70 17.89 17.59 19.03
N GLN A 71 18.36 17.92 17.83
CA GLN A 71 19.73 18.40 17.57
C GLN A 71 19.93 19.90 17.84
N GLY A 72 18.90 20.61 18.32
CA GLY A 72 18.96 22.04 18.60
C GLY A 72 18.96 22.94 17.35
N LYS A 73 18.49 22.43 16.20
CA LYS A 73 18.37 23.15 14.93
C LYS A 73 16.87 23.37 14.62
N ASP A 74 16.25 24.39 15.21
CA ASP A 74 14.80 24.61 15.09
C ASP A 74 14.37 25.55 13.93
N GLY A 75 15.31 25.97 13.09
CA GLY A 75 15.06 27.01 12.08
C GLY A 75 14.25 26.55 10.86
N ASN A 76 13.96 25.26 10.73
CA ASN A 76 13.24 24.70 9.58
C ASN A 76 11.79 24.36 9.94
N HIS A 77 10.85 24.74 9.07
CA HIS A 77 9.42 24.59 9.32
C HIS A 77 8.67 24.15 8.06
N ARG A 78 7.48 23.57 8.25
CA ARG A 78 6.61 23.20 7.14
C ARG A 78 6.10 24.45 6.41
N ASN A 79 6.21 24.43 5.08
CA ASN A 79 5.76 25.51 4.20
C ASN A 79 4.69 25.05 3.20
N GLY A 80 3.63 24.42 3.72
CA GLY A 80 2.50 23.93 2.91
C GLY A 80 2.74 22.59 2.21
N SER A 81 1.90 22.28 1.22
CA SER A 81 1.92 21.04 0.43
C SER A 81 1.47 21.32 -1.01
N SER A 82 2.00 20.55 -1.98
CA SER A 82 1.59 20.62 -3.39
C SER A 82 0.78 19.37 -3.80
N PRO A 83 -0.29 19.51 -4.62
CA PRO A 83 -1.08 18.39 -5.14
C PRO A 83 -0.37 17.51 -6.18
#